data_AF-A0A0K0Y7J7-F1
#
_entry.id   AF-A0A0K0Y7J7-F1
#
_cell.length_a   1.000
_cell.length_b   1.000
_cell.length_c   1.000
_cell.angle_alpha   90.00
_cell.angle_beta   90.00
_cell.angle_gamma   90.00
#
_symmetry.space_group_name_H-M   'P 1'
#
loop_
_entity.id
_entity.type
_entity.pdbx_description
1 polymer ?
#
loop_
_entity_poly.entity_id
_entity_poly.type
_entity_poly.pdbx_seq_one_letter_code
_entity_poly.pdbx_strand_id
1 'polypeptide(L)'
;MKYSIAIIFACMSGSAFAGCANFTDGSLPDNSAPVVRICYDDVCDITTQDYICSTMNTYHAGYAIGWSVDCTFNDATDQDCQIAWQGRAIDPAKHDRLTFTELDQ
;
A
#
# COMPACT_ATOMS: atom_id res chain seq x y z
N MET A 1 -25.58 7.39 -7.35
CA MET A 1 -24.72 6.89 -8.44
C MET A 1 -23.84 5.81 -7.83
N LYS A 2 -23.97 4.56 -8.26
CA LYS A 2 -23.12 3.45 -7.81
C LYS A 2 -21.85 3.49 -8.65
N TYR A 3 -20.75 3.95 -8.07
CA TYR A 3 -19.46 3.92 -8.75
C TYR A 3 -18.89 2.51 -8.59
N SER A 4 -18.90 1.75 -9.68
CA SER A 4 -18.14 0.50 -9.77
C SER A 4 -16.66 0.88 -9.86
N ILE A 5 -16.00 0.88 -8.69
CA ILE A 5 -14.57 1.07 -8.52
C ILE A 5 -13.87 -0.17 -9.09
N ALA A 6 -13.05 0.00 -10.11
CA ALA A 6 -12.08 -1.00 -10.53
C ALA A 6 -10.68 -0.49 -10.15
N ILE A 7 -10.38 -0.49 -8.85
CA ILE A 7 -8.99 -0.52 -8.39
C ILE A 7 -8.56 -1.96 -8.64
N ILE A 8 -7.87 -2.20 -9.74
CA ILE A 8 -7.30 -3.50 -10.05
C ILE A 8 -6.08 -3.69 -9.13
N PHE A 9 -6.33 -4.06 -7.86
CA PHE A 9 -5.40 -4.84 -7.05
C PHE A 9 -5.50 -6.32 -7.51
N ALA A 10 -5.36 -6.57 -8.80
CA ALA A 10 -5.26 -7.93 -9.32
C ALA A 10 -3.86 -8.45 -9.04
N CYS A 11 -3.68 -8.97 -7.82
CA CYS A 11 -2.82 -10.11 -7.48
C CYS A 11 -2.71 -10.26 -5.94
N MET A 12 -3.82 -10.46 -5.24
CA MET A 12 -3.79 -11.11 -3.90
C MET A 12 -4.82 -12.23 -3.77
N SER A 13 -5.20 -12.88 -4.87
CA SER A 13 -5.93 -14.17 -4.83
C SER A 13 -4.96 -15.35 -4.66
N GLY A 14 -4.06 -15.24 -3.68
CA GLY A 14 -2.99 -16.21 -3.47
C GLY A 14 -2.69 -16.36 -1.99
N SER A 15 -3.56 -17.11 -1.30
CA SER A 15 -3.42 -17.52 0.10
C SER A 15 -3.53 -16.36 1.11
N ALA A 16 -4.49 -16.46 2.03
CA ALA A 16 -4.58 -15.58 3.19
C ALA A 16 -3.35 -15.79 4.10
N PHE A 17 -2.21 -15.20 3.76
CA PHE A 17 -1.12 -15.02 4.71
C PHE A 17 -1.44 -13.77 5.51
N ALA A 18 -2.16 -13.97 6.62
CA ALA A 18 -2.15 -12.99 7.69
C ALA A 18 -0.70 -12.87 8.18
N GLY A 19 -0.08 -11.72 7.99
CA GLY A 19 1.33 -11.57 8.23
C GLY A 19 1.76 -10.12 8.22
N CYS A 20 2.81 -9.84 8.98
CA CYS A 20 3.51 -8.57 9.00
C CYS A 20 4.97 -8.81 8.67
N ALA A 21 5.50 -8.03 7.74
CA ALA A 21 6.93 -7.89 7.51
C ALA A 21 7.32 -6.48 7.98
N ASN A 22 8.32 -6.42 8.85
CA ASN A 22 8.96 -5.18 9.24
C ASN A 22 10.41 -5.25 8.79
N PHE A 23 10.79 -4.36 7.88
CA PHE A 23 12.12 -4.34 7.28
C PHE A 23 13.10 -3.46 8.06
N THR A 24 12.62 -2.73 9.08
CA THR A 24 13.42 -1.74 9.83
C THR A 24 13.85 -2.21 11.21
N ASP A 25 13.21 -3.25 11.78
CA ASP A 25 13.50 -3.76 13.12
C ASP A 25 14.54 -4.89 13.15
N GLY A 26 15.07 -5.28 11.99
CA GLY A 26 16.07 -6.35 11.86
C GLY A 26 15.49 -7.76 12.04
N SER A 27 14.17 -7.93 12.09
CA SER A 27 13.53 -9.25 12.19
C SER A 27 13.64 -10.10 10.91
N LEU A 28 13.94 -9.45 9.78
CA LEU A 28 14.08 -10.09 8.46
C LEU A 28 15.51 -9.86 7.90
N PRO A 29 16.55 -10.49 8.47
CA PRO A 29 17.94 -10.21 8.15
C PRO A 29 18.34 -10.54 6.70
N ASP A 30 17.63 -11.48 6.07
CA ASP A 30 17.90 -11.93 4.70
C ASP A 30 16.94 -11.34 3.66
N ASN A 31 15.94 -10.55 4.07
CA ASN A 31 15.03 -9.87 3.14
C ASN A 31 15.38 -8.38 3.07
N SER A 32 15.76 -7.91 1.88
CA SER A 32 15.83 -6.48 1.61
C SER A 32 14.44 -5.86 1.61
N ALA A 33 14.36 -4.61 2.09
CA ALA A 33 13.15 -3.80 1.96
C ALA A 33 12.84 -3.59 0.46
N PRO A 34 11.60 -3.87 0.00
CA PRO A 34 11.19 -3.56 -1.35
C PRO A 34 11.41 -2.08 -1.68
N VAL A 35 11.92 -1.80 -2.87
CA VAL A 35 12.00 -0.44 -3.41
C VAL A 35 10.74 -0.17 -4.21
N VAL A 36 10.08 0.94 -3.90
CA VAL A 36 8.79 1.31 -4.50
C VAL A 36 8.90 2.71 -5.08
N ARG A 37 8.42 2.87 -6.32
CA ARG A 37 8.10 4.16 -6.92
C ARG A 37 6.65 4.50 -6.58
N ILE A 38 6.44 5.64 -5.95
CA ILE A 38 5.12 6.17 -5.64
C ILE A 38 4.94 7.45 -6.44
N CYS A 39 3.96 7.47 -7.34
CA CYS A 39 3.64 8.68 -8.12
C CYS A 39 2.28 9.21 -7.73
N TYR A 40 2.17 10.53 -7.64
CA TYR A 40 0.92 11.26 -7.56
C TYR A 40 0.87 12.23 -8.74
N ASP A 41 -0.02 11.96 -9.69
CA ASP A 41 0.09 12.50 -11.06
C ASP A 41 1.48 12.16 -11.66
N ASP A 42 2.18 13.18 -12.16
CA ASP A 42 3.50 13.05 -12.80
C ASP A 42 4.67 13.25 -11.83
N VAL A 43 4.40 13.45 -10.54
CA VAL A 43 5.44 13.62 -9.51
C VAL A 43 5.65 12.31 -8.78
N CYS A 44 6.87 11.77 -8.89
CA CYS A 44 7.21 10.46 -8.35
C CYS A 44 8.32 10.55 -7.30
N ASP A 45 8.13 9.81 -6.22
CA ASP A 45 9.14 9.50 -5.24
C ASP A 45 9.65 8.06 -5.44
N ILE A 46 10.92 7.82 -5.14
CA ILE A 46 11.47 6.48 -4.98
C ILE A 46 11.81 6.30 -3.50
N THR A 47 11.28 5.24 -2.90
CA THR A 47 11.42 4.97 -1.47
C THR A 47 11.53 3.48 -1.20
N THR A 48 11.78 3.11 0.05
CA THR A 48 11.75 1.73 0.53
C THR A 48 10.54 1.53 1.41
N GLN A 49 9.98 0.32 1.39
CA GLN A 49 8.91 -0.07 2.31
C GLN A 49 9.50 -0.34 3.70
N ASP A 50 8.95 0.31 4.73
CA ASP A 50 9.36 0.10 6.13
C ASP A 50 8.67 -1.13 6.72
N TYR A 51 7.37 -1.26 6.43
CA TYR A 51 6.58 -2.40 6.84
C TYR A 51 5.41 -2.64 5.89
N ILE A 52 4.94 -3.88 5.90
CA ILE A 52 3.69 -4.29 5.26
C ILE A 52 3.01 -5.31 6.16
N CYS A 53 1.75 -5.10 6.45
CA CYS A 53 0.89 -6.00 7.19
C CYS A 53 -0.37 -6.25 6.38
N SER A 54 -0.79 -7.50 6.26
CA SER A 54 -2.08 -7.82 5.67
C SER A 54 -2.77 -8.90 6.48
N THR A 55 -4.08 -8.80 6.55
CA THR A 55 -4.97 -9.86 7.04
C THR A 55 -6.01 -10.16 5.97
N MET A 56 -6.98 -11.02 6.26
CA MET A 56 -8.10 -11.27 5.34
C MET A 56 -8.85 -9.99 4.96
N ASN A 57 -8.92 -9.00 5.87
CA ASN A 57 -9.77 -7.82 5.74
C ASN A 57 -9.01 -6.50 5.91
N THR A 58 -7.68 -6.53 6.07
CA THR A 58 -6.91 -5.30 6.20
C THR A 58 -5.60 -5.36 5.44
N TYR A 59 -5.12 -4.18 5.04
CA TYR A 59 -3.81 -3.96 4.47
C TYR A 59 -3.24 -2.68 5.05
N HIS A 60 -2.02 -2.75 5.57
CA HIS A 60 -1.29 -1.61 6.12
C HIS A 60 0.11 -1.62 5.52
N ALA A 61 0.57 -0.50 5.00
CA ALA A 61 1.93 -0.34 4.52
C ALA A 61 2.47 1.04 4.87
N GLY A 62 3.74 1.08 5.25
CA GLY A 62 4.48 2.32 5.50
C GLY A 62 5.76 2.37 4.68
N TYR A 63 6.17 3.57 4.31
CA TYR A 63 7.36 3.81 3.50
C TYR A 63 8.26 4.89 4.11
N ALA A 64 9.58 4.74 3.92
CA ALA A 64 10.61 5.51 4.61
C ALA A 64 10.50 7.04 4.50
N ILE A 65 9.85 7.55 3.45
CA ILE A 65 9.67 9.00 3.23
C ILE A 65 8.31 9.54 3.71
N GLY A 66 7.57 8.75 4.49
CA GLY A 66 6.34 9.16 5.14
C GLY A 66 5.05 8.91 4.34
N TRP A 67 5.11 8.13 3.26
CA TRP A 67 3.90 7.57 2.66
C TRP A 67 3.33 6.47 3.55
N SER A 68 2.00 6.38 3.65
CA SER A 68 1.31 5.25 4.28
C SER A 68 0.01 4.91 3.55
N VAL A 69 -0.36 3.64 3.61
CA VAL A 69 -1.61 3.10 3.07
C VAL A 69 -2.24 2.21 4.13
N ASP A 70 -3.47 2.51 4.50
CA ASP A 70 -4.27 1.78 5.49
C ASP A 70 -5.63 1.47 4.89
N CYS A 71 -5.87 0.21 4.51
CA CYS A 71 -7.10 -0.23 3.88
C CYS A 71 -7.83 -1.26 4.75
N THR A 72 -9.16 -1.15 4.81
CA THR A 72 -10.07 -2.15 5.36
C THR A 72 -11.01 -2.63 4.24
N PHE A 73 -11.13 -3.95 4.12
CA PHE A 73 -12.00 -4.63 3.16
C PHE A 73 -13.18 -5.21 3.93
N ASN A 74 -14.38 -4.63 3.76
CA ASN A 74 -15.57 -5.07 4.46
C ASN A 74 -16.21 -6.27 3.76
N ASP A 75 -16.18 -6.28 2.42
CA ASP A 75 -16.68 -7.33 1.52
C ASP A 75 -15.94 -7.25 0.17
N ALA A 76 -16.20 -8.16 -0.77
CA ALA A 76 -15.54 -8.22 -2.09
C ALA A 76 -15.66 -6.94 -2.96
N THR A 77 -16.52 -5.99 -2.60
CA THR A 77 -16.78 -4.77 -3.36
C THR A 77 -16.65 -3.49 -2.55
N ASP A 78 -16.35 -3.58 -1.25
CA ASP A 78 -16.29 -2.41 -0.36
C ASP A 78 -14.92 -2.35 0.31
N GLN A 79 -14.17 -1.31 -0.05
CA GLN A 79 -12.82 -1.04 0.40
C GLN A 79 -12.77 0.41 0.87
N ASP A 80 -12.37 0.62 2.12
CA ASP A 80 -12.06 1.93 2.67
C ASP A 80 -10.55 2.04 2.84
N CYS A 81 -9.92 2.95 2.10
CA CYS A 81 -8.48 3.20 2.18
C CYS A 81 -8.20 4.62 2.63
N GLN A 82 -7.28 4.75 3.57
CA GLN A 82 -6.63 5.99 3.92
C GLN A 82 -5.21 5.95 3.36
N ILE A 83 -4.89 6.93 2.51
CA ILE A 83 -3.54 7.12 1.99
C ILE A 83 -3.06 8.46 2.51
N ALA A 84 -1.84 8.52 3.05
CA ALA A 84 -1.25 9.74 3.57
C ALA A 84 0.18 9.94 3.09
N TRP A 85 0.61 11.20 3.04
CA TRP A 85 1.99 11.60 2.82
C TRP A 85 2.43 12.55 3.92
N GLN A 86 3.51 12.21 4.63
CA GLN A 86 4.03 12.92 5.79
C GLN A 86 2.94 13.21 6.85
N GLY A 87 2.10 12.21 7.10
CA GLY A 87 1.00 12.29 8.08
C GLY A 87 -0.19 13.13 7.61
N ARG A 88 -0.22 13.61 6.37
CA ARG A 88 -1.38 14.33 5.78
C ARG A 88 -2.16 13.40 4.87
N ALA A 89 -3.43 13.20 5.17
CA ALA A 89 -4.31 12.40 4.35
C ALA A 89 -4.48 12.99 2.94
N ILE A 90 -4.40 12.13 1.93
CA ILE A 90 -4.76 12.42 0.55
C ILE A 90 -6.26 12.22 0.42
N ASP A 91 -6.95 13.19 -0.17
CA ASP A 91 -8.38 13.13 -0.47
C ASP A 91 -8.72 11.83 -1.24
N PRO A 92 -9.67 11.01 -0.75
CA PRO A 92 -10.10 9.78 -1.43
C PRO A 92 -10.48 9.98 -2.89
N ALA A 93 -11.02 11.15 -3.26
CA ALA A 93 -11.36 11.47 -4.64
C ALA A 93 -10.14 11.61 -5.58
N LYS A 94 -8.92 11.51 -5.05
CA LYS A 94 -7.65 11.64 -5.79
C LYS A 94 -6.83 10.35 -5.75
N HIS A 95 -7.31 9.29 -5.11
CA HIS A 95 -6.55 8.03 -4.97
C HIS A 95 -6.32 7.32 -6.31
N ASP A 96 -7.19 7.54 -7.29
CA ASP A 96 -7.05 7.03 -8.66
C ASP A 96 -5.88 7.65 -9.43
N ARG A 97 -5.31 8.75 -8.93
CA ARG A 97 -4.13 9.42 -9.48
C ARG A 97 -2.83 8.96 -8.84
N LEU A 98 -2.91 8.04 -7.87
CA LEU A 98 -1.77 7.45 -7.20
C LEU A 98 -1.39 6.12 -7.85
N THR A 99 -0.10 5.91 -8.04
CA THR A 99 0.43 4.61 -8.46
C THR A 99 1.55 4.19 -7.53
N PHE A 100 1.50 2.95 -7.06
CA PHE A 100 2.56 2.30 -6.29
C PHE A 100 3.13 1.18 -7.15
N THR A 101 4.42 1.24 -7.45
CA THR A 101 5.09 0.27 -8.31
C THR A 101 6.35 -0.22 -7.63
N GLU A 102 6.38 -1.49 -7.25
CA GLU A 102 7.61 -2.14 -6.83
C GLU A 102 8.60 -2.18 -8.00
N LEU A 103 9.86 -1.87 -7.72
CA LEU A 103 10.95 -1.89 -8.70
C LEU A 103 11.78 -3.15 -8.48
N ASP A 104 12.01 -3.92 -9.54
CA ASP A 104 12.91 -5.07 -9.49
C ASP A 104 14.30 -4.63 -9.00
N GLN A 105 14.83 -5.36 -8.01
CA GLN A 105 16.19 -5.19 -7.49
C GLN A 105 17.17 -6.19 -8.11
#